data_AF-A0A850P0B0-F1
#
_entry.id   AF-A0A850P0B0-F1
#
_cell.length_a   1.000
_cell.length_b   1.000
_cell.length_c   1.000
_cell.angle_alpha   90.00
_cell.angle_beta   90.00
_cell.angle_gamma   90.00
#
_symmetry.space_group_name_H-M   'P 1'
#
loop_
_entity.id
_entity.type
_entity.pdbx_description
1 polymer ?
#
loop_
_entity_poly.entity_id
_entity_poly.type
_entity_poly.pdbx_seq_one_letter_code
_entity_poly.pdbx_strand_id
1 'polypeptide(L)'
;LIVAETSPDAVLWMMAADSAIADTAALRTALDQAVAAARAGRVVTFGMKPTRPETGYGYIEQGDGLPDLTGVHDLTAFVEKPDAARAAILASDGRHLWNSGMYVLTARTALAEFEAHAPAVLDAVRASVAGRAQDLDFIRLEPKSFATAPDISIDYAIAERTHHAAVVPADLGWSDVGSWDALWDISDKDAQGNVAVGDVVLASAENCYVRSDGIVTAVSGLSDAIVVVTGDAVLVTHRDHAQDVKKVVEQLRASGRQEAVSHRRSYRPWGFYESLIEGDRFEVKRVHIMPGERLSFHKHFHRAEHWVVVAGTAEVTRETERLLLRENEGLYMPLGVAHRVANPGRIPLTLIEVRTGSYFGEDDIVRLEDDYGRI
;
A
#
# COMPACT_ATOMS: atom_id res chain seq x y z
N LEU A 1 -6.88 19.78 6.75
CA LEU A 1 -6.12 21.02 7.06
C LEU A 1 -5.50 21.65 5.83
N ILE A 2 -4.51 21.03 5.17
CA ILE A 2 -3.82 21.61 4.00
C ILE A 2 -4.81 22.04 2.89
N VAL A 3 -5.75 21.18 2.50
CA VAL A 3 -6.79 21.56 1.51
C VAL A 3 -7.65 22.72 2.01
N ALA A 4 -8.02 22.72 3.30
CA ALA A 4 -8.86 23.75 3.90
C ALA A 4 -8.17 25.14 3.96
N GLU A 5 -6.84 25.21 3.90
CA GLU A 5 -6.12 26.50 3.84
C GLU A 5 -6.46 27.29 2.56
N THR A 6 -6.81 26.60 1.48
CA THR A 6 -7.11 27.22 0.17
C THR A 6 -8.56 27.04 -0.24
N SER A 7 -9.21 25.95 0.16
CA SER A 7 -10.60 25.63 -0.18
C SER A 7 -11.28 24.84 0.95
N PRO A 8 -11.82 25.54 1.96
CA PRO A 8 -12.58 24.91 3.05
C PRO A 8 -13.78 24.10 2.56
N ASP A 9 -14.40 24.51 1.46
CA ASP A 9 -15.59 23.86 0.89
C ASP A 9 -15.25 22.80 -0.17
N ALA A 10 -13.97 22.48 -0.36
CA ALA A 10 -13.56 21.37 -1.20
C ALA A 10 -14.16 20.06 -0.68
N VAL A 11 -14.74 19.28 -1.59
CA VAL A 11 -15.20 17.92 -1.30
C VAL A 11 -14.00 16.99 -1.33
N LEU A 12 -13.82 16.25 -0.25
CA LEU A 12 -12.80 15.23 -0.08
C LEU A 12 -13.48 13.87 -0.28
N TRP A 13 -12.90 13.04 -1.15
CA TRP A 13 -13.21 11.62 -1.19
C TRP A 13 -12.02 10.86 -0.63
N MET A 14 -12.24 10.22 0.50
CA MET A 14 -11.25 9.41 1.21
C MET A 14 -11.58 7.95 0.99
N MET A 15 -10.59 7.16 0.58
CA MET A 15 -10.72 5.74 0.37
C MET A 15 -9.39 5.04 0.62
N ALA A 16 -9.44 3.75 0.92
CA ALA A 16 -8.25 2.92 1.00
C ALA A 16 -7.68 2.69 -0.41
N ALA A 17 -6.35 2.65 -0.53
CA ALA A 17 -5.68 2.53 -1.83
C ALA A 17 -5.74 1.12 -2.42
N ASP A 18 -6.18 0.15 -1.63
CA ASP A 18 -6.31 -1.28 -1.88
C ASP A 18 -7.75 -1.72 -2.21
N SER A 19 -8.73 -0.81 -2.21
CA SER A 19 -10.09 -1.14 -2.65
C SER A 19 -10.18 -1.42 -4.16
N ALA A 20 -10.83 -2.52 -4.53
CA ALA A 20 -11.19 -2.83 -5.91
C ALA A 20 -12.65 -2.43 -6.18
N ILE A 21 -12.91 -1.80 -7.34
CA ILE A 21 -14.24 -1.40 -7.79
C ILE A 21 -14.39 -1.82 -9.26
N ALA A 22 -15.38 -2.67 -9.56
CA ALA A 22 -15.60 -3.19 -10.90
C ALA A 22 -16.52 -2.30 -11.77
N ASP A 23 -17.58 -1.72 -11.19
CA ASP A 23 -18.55 -0.91 -11.92
C ASP A 23 -18.28 0.60 -11.76
N THR A 24 -17.53 1.14 -12.70
CA THR A 24 -17.19 2.57 -12.75
C THR A 24 -18.38 3.48 -13.08
N ALA A 25 -19.41 2.97 -13.76
CA ALA A 25 -20.59 3.77 -14.13
C ALA A 25 -21.53 3.92 -12.92
N ALA A 26 -21.73 2.83 -12.17
CA ALA A 26 -22.42 2.86 -10.88
C ALA A 26 -21.67 3.76 -9.88
N LEU A 27 -20.33 3.66 -9.82
CA LEU A 27 -19.51 4.49 -8.96
C LEU A 27 -19.71 5.98 -9.24
N ARG A 28 -19.71 6.39 -10.52
CA ARG A 28 -19.93 7.79 -10.89
C ARG A 28 -21.28 8.31 -10.39
N THR A 29 -22.34 7.51 -10.55
CA THR A 29 -23.69 7.87 -10.09
C THR A 29 -23.72 8.03 -8.57
N ALA A 30 -23.12 7.08 -7.85
CA ALA A 30 -23.05 7.12 -6.40
C ALA A 30 -22.21 8.32 -5.90
N LEU A 31 -21.10 8.64 -6.58
CA LEU A 31 -20.27 9.81 -6.27
C LEU A 31 -21.03 11.12 -6.47
N ASP A 32 -21.81 11.27 -7.54
CA ASP A 32 -22.61 12.48 -7.76
C ASP A 32 -23.62 12.71 -6.61
N GLN A 33 -24.25 11.63 -6.13
CA GLN A 33 -25.13 11.67 -4.95
C GLN A 33 -24.36 12.02 -3.67
N ALA A 34 -23.22 11.38 -3.44
CA ALA A 34 -22.38 11.60 -2.27
C ALA A 34 -21.82 13.04 -2.24
N VAL A 35 -21.43 13.59 -3.38
CA VAL A 35 -20.95 14.98 -3.50
C VAL A 35 -22.07 15.97 -3.16
N ALA A 36 -23.30 15.72 -3.63
CA ALA A 36 -24.45 16.57 -3.28
C ALA A 36 -24.72 16.56 -1.78
N ALA A 37 -24.73 15.39 -1.14
CA ALA A 37 -24.93 15.26 0.30
C ALA A 37 -23.77 15.84 1.13
N ALA A 38 -22.53 15.64 0.70
CA ALA A 38 -21.35 16.24 1.33
C ALA A 38 -21.41 17.77 1.33
N ARG A 39 -21.84 18.37 0.21
CA ARG A 39 -22.08 19.82 0.11
C ARG A 39 -23.21 20.31 1.00
N ALA A 40 -24.18 19.44 1.32
CA ALA A 40 -25.21 19.70 2.31
C ALA A 40 -24.74 19.48 3.77
N GLY A 41 -23.43 19.28 3.98
CA GLY A 41 -22.81 19.15 5.30
C GLY A 41 -22.82 17.73 5.88
N ARG A 42 -23.13 16.70 5.08
CA ARG A 42 -23.15 15.31 5.54
C ARG A 42 -21.76 14.66 5.52
N VAL A 43 -21.59 13.66 6.37
CA VAL A 43 -20.47 12.70 6.33
C VAL A 43 -20.97 11.45 5.61
N VAL A 44 -20.65 11.32 4.33
CA VAL A 44 -21.26 10.29 3.47
C VAL A 44 -20.37 9.06 3.37
N THR A 45 -20.93 7.87 3.54
CA THR A 45 -20.28 6.59 3.19
C THR A 45 -21.06 5.86 2.09
N PHE A 46 -20.45 4.85 1.48
CA PHE A 46 -21.11 3.96 0.53
C PHE A 46 -21.42 2.63 1.20
N GLY A 47 -22.68 2.19 1.09
CA GLY A 47 -23.16 0.95 1.66
C GLY A 47 -23.34 -0.13 0.59
N MET A 48 -22.65 -1.26 0.74
CA MET A 48 -22.78 -2.41 -0.17
C MET A 48 -23.79 -3.42 0.38
N LYS A 49 -24.57 -4.05 -0.51
CA LYS A 49 -25.49 -5.11 -0.07
C LYS A 49 -24.71 -6.33 0.43
N PRO A 50 -24.95 -6.81 1.66
CA PRO A 50 -24.30 -8.03 2.14
C PRO A 50 -24.72 -9.23 1.31
N THR A 51 -23.75 -10.02 0.87
CA THR A 51 -23.96 -11.30 0.18
C THR A 51 -23.64 -12.51 1.07
N ARG A 52 -22.97 -12.26 2.21
CA ARG A 52 -22.61 -13.27 3.22
C ARG A 52 -22.47 -12.62 4.60
N PRO A 53 -22.47 -13.38 5.70
CA PRO A 53 -22.22 -12.85 7.04
C PRO A 53 -20.72 -12.62 7.28
N GLU A 54 -20.16 -11.59 6.65
CA GLU A 54 -18.75 -11.22 6.84
C GLU A 54 -18.56 -10.60 8.24
N THR A 55 -17.52 -11.02 8.95
CA THR A 55 -17.14 -10.51 10.29
C THR A 55 -16.01 -9.50 10.22
N GLY A 56 -15.29 -9.45 9.10
CA GLY A 56 -14.22 -8.49 8.83
C GLY A 56 -14.69 -7.09 8.43
N TYR A 57 -15.98 -6.91 8.11
CA TYR A 57 -16.55 -5.63 7.67
C TYR A 57 -17.38 -4.97 8.77
N GLY A 58 -17.43 -3.64 8.74
CA GLY A 58 -18.45 -2.87 9.45
C GLY A 58 -19.82 -3.01 8.77
N TYR A 59 -20.89 -2.93 9.55
CA TYR A 59 -22.27 -2.89 9.06
C TYR A 59 -22.91 -1.55 9.42
N ILE A 60 -23.66 -0.97 8.50
CA ILE A 60 -24.35 0.30 8.66
C ILE A 60 -25.85 0.10 8.43
N GLU A 61 -26.67 0.58 9.35
CA GLU A 61 -28.13 0.54 9.21
C GLU A 61 -28.59 1.72 8.36
N GLN A 62 -29.27 1.41 7.25
CA GLN A 62 -29.85 2.40 6.37
C GLN A 62 -31.17 2.91 6.97
N GLY A 63 -31.23 4.22 7.21
CA GLY A 63 -32.42 4.92 7.67
C GLY A 63 -33.28 5.47 6.54
N ASP A 64 -34.09 6.47 6.90
CA ASP A 64 -34.99 7.15 5.97
C ASP A 64 -34.22 7.93 4.90
N GLY A 65 -34.84 8.13 3.74
CA GLY A 65 -34.29 8.98 2.68
C GLY A 65 -34.18 10.43 3.15
N LEU A 66 -33.03 11.06 2.88
CA LEU A 66 -32.82 12.46 3.23
C LEU A 66 -33.62 13.38 2.28
N PRO A 67 -34.35 14.39 2.79
CA PRO A 67 -35.06 15.35 1.96
C PRO A 67 -34.13 16.04 0.96
N ASP A 68 -34.61 16.25 -0.27
CA ASP A 68 -33.90 16.93 -1.36
C ASP A 68 -32.56 16.27 -1.80
N LEU A 69 -32.26 15.05 -1.32
CA LEU A 69 -31.07 14.29 -1.66
C LEU A 69 -31.44 12.88 -2.18
N THR A 70 -31.73 12.79 -3.48
CA THR A 70 -32.15 11.53 -4.12
C THR A 70 -31.08 10.44 -3.99
N GLY A 71 -31.48 9.28 -3.48
CA GLY A 71 -30.62 8.11 -3.32
C GLY A 71 -29.67 8.18 -2.12
N VAL A 72 -29.84 9.18 -1.26
CA VAL A 72 -29.08 9.35 -0.03
C VAL A 72 -29.99 9.10 1.16
N HIS A 73 -29.53 8.28 2.09
CA HIS A 73 -30.28 7.90 3.28
C HIS A 73 -29.54 8.33 4.54
N ASP A 74 -30.28 8.53 5.62
CA ASP A 74 -29.69 8.69 6.94
C ASP A 74 -28.99 7.38 7.35
N LEU A 75 -27.93 7.50 8.16
CA LEU A 75 -27.23 6.34 8.71
C LEU A 75 -27.54 6.28 10.21
N THR A 76 -28.38 5.32 10.61
CA THR A 76 -28.97 5.30 11.96
C THR A 76 -28.14 4.51 12.96
N ALA A 77 -27.32 3.57 12.50
CA ALA A 77 -26.44 2.79 13.34
C ALA A 77 -25.19 2.33 12.59
N PHE A 78 -24.10 2.19 13.32
CA PHE A 78 -22.84 1.62 12.85
C PHE A 78 -22.44 0.48 13.78
N VAL A 79 -22.01 -0.64 13.20
CA VAL A 79 -21.54 -1.83 13.93
C VAL A 79 -20.24 -2.31 13.31
N GLU A 80 -19.10 -2.00 13.94
CA GLU A 80 -17.80 -2.45 13.46
C GLU A 80 -17.55 -3.92 13.78
N LYS A 81 -17.16 -4.71 12.77
CA LYS A 81 -16.63 -6.09 12.87
C LYS A 81 -17.37 -6.97 13.89
N PRO A 82 -18.67 -7.26 13.64
CA PRO A 82 -19.48 -8.06 14.54
C PRO A 82 -18.97 -9.51 14.63
N ASP A 83 -19.31 -10.19 15.73
CA ASP A 83 -19.14 -11.64 15.81
C ASP A 83 -20.01 -12.36 14.76
N ALA A 84 -19.71 -13.65 14.51
CA ALA A 84 -20.39 -14.43 13.48
C ALA A 84 -21.92 -14.53 13.66
N ALA A 85 -22.39 -14.60 14.91
CA ALA A 85 -23.83 -14.69 15.19
C ALA A 85 -24.53 -13.37 14.84
N ARG A 86 -23.93 -12.24 15.22
CA ARG A 86 -24.44 -10.91 14.90
C ARG A 86 -24.32 -10.62 13.40
N ALA A 87 -23.22 -10.97 12.74
CA ALA A 87 -23.06 -10.84 11.29
C ALA A 87 -24.16 -11.57 10.51
N ALA A 88 -24.54 -12.78 10.93
CA ALA A 88 -25.64 -13.53 10.33
C ALA A 88 -26.99 -12.81 10.42
N ILE A 89 -27.27 -12.15 11.54
CA ILE A 89 -28.49 -11.36 11.72
C ILE A 89 -28.45 -10.12 10.83
N LEU A 90 -27.36 -9.34 10.88
CA LEU A 90 -27.24 -8.10 10.13
C LEU A 90 -27.27 -8.32 8.62
N ALA A 91 -26.61 -9.37 8.12
CA ALA A 91 -26.61 -9.69 6.69
C ALA A 91 -27.98 -10.16 6.16
N SER A 92 -28.86 -10.67 7.03
CA SER A 92 -30.16 -11.25 6.62
C SER A 92 -31.36 -10.32 6.83
N ASP A 93 -31.22 -9.24 7.60
CA ASP A 93 -32.36 -8.38 7.96
C ASP A 93 -32.78 -7.39 6.86
N GLY A 94 -31.97 -7.24 5.81
CA GLY A 94 -32.24 -6.39 4.66
C GLY A 94 -32.17 -4.87 4.93
N ARG A 95 -31.84 -4.47 6.17
CA ARG A 95 -31.71 -3.06 6.57
C ARG A 95 -30.25 -2.64 6.72
N HIS A 96 -29.35 -3.59 6.95
CA HIS A 96 -27.92 -3.31 7.06
C HIS A 96 -27.19 -3.48 5.73
N LEU A 97 -26.24 -2.60 5.52
CA LEU A 97 -25.27 -2.63 4.42
C LEU A 97 -23.87 -2.85 4.99
N TRP A 98 -22.95 -3.35 4.20
CA TRP A 98 -21.52 -3.31 4.53
C TRP A 98 -20.98 -1.89 4.37
N ASN A 99 -20.23 -1.42 5.36
CA ASN A 99 -19.44 -0.20 5.26
C ASN A 99 -18.27 -0.43 4.30
N SER A 100 -18.16 0.42 3.28
CA SER A 100 -17.05 0.36 2.33
C SER A 100 -15.75 0.97 2.85
N GLY A 101 -15.77 1.67 3.99
CA GLY A 101 -14.63 2.45 4.49
C GLY A 101 -14.30 3.70 3.66
N MET A 102 -15.10 3.98 2.62
CA MET A 102 -14.97 5.17 1.79
C MET A 102 -15.84 6.30 2.36
N TYR A 103 -15.28 7.50 2.43
CA TYR A 103 -15.97 8.68 2.98
C TYR A 103 -15.92 9.86 2.02
N VAL A 104 -17.05 10.56 1.88
CA VAL A 104 -17.17 11.81 1.11
C VAL A 104 -17.74 12.90 2.02
N LEU A 105 -16.97 13.97 2.18
CA LEU A 105 -17.34 15.11 3.03
C LEU A 105 -16.55 16.35 2.61
N THR A 106 -16.99 17.55 2.99
CA THR A 106 -16.19 18.75 2.76
C THR A 106 -15.02 18.85 3.74
N ALA A 107 -13.95 19.56 3.37
CA ALA A 107 -12.84 19.82 4.28
C ALA A 107 -13.29 20.57 5.55
N ARG A 108 -14.28 21.48 5.41
CA ARG A 108 -14.94 22.17 6.53
C ARG A 108 -15.67 21.19 7.45
N THR A 109 -16.52 20.33 6.89
CA THR A 109 -17.25 19.31 7.66
C THR A 109 -16.26 18.42 8.39
N ALA A 110 -15.21 17.91 7.70
CA ALA A 110 -14.20 17.07 8.32
C ALA A 110 -13.58 17.73 9.56
N LEU A 111 -13.16 19.00 9.46
CA LEU A 111 -12.58 19.72 10.58
C LEU A 111 -13.56 19.92 11.74
N ALA A 112 -14.82 20.23 11.46
CA ALA A 112 -15.85 20.39 12.48
C ALA A 112 -16.12 19.07 13.23
N GLU A 113 -16.22 17.96 12.50
CA GLU A 113 -16.41 16.62 13.09
C GLU A 113 -15.21 16.19 13.94
N PHE A 114 -13.98 16.42 13.46
CA PHE A 114 -12.77 16.14 14.25
C PHE A 114 -12.68 17.02 15.49
N GLU A 115 -13.07 18.30 15.41
CA GLU A 115 -13.11 19.20 16.57
C GLU A 115 -14.13 18.73 17.62
N ALA A 116 -15.30 18.24 17.19
CA ALA A 116 -16.35 17.77 18.07
C ALA A 116 -16.04 16.40 18.71
N HIS A 117 -15.51 15.45 17.95
CA HIS A 117 -15.46 14.04 18.36
C HIS A 117 -14.05 13.49 18.62
N ALA A 118 -13.01 14.15 18.09
CA ALA A 118 -11.61 13.74 18.23
C ALA A 118 -10.63 14.93 18.30
N PRO A 119 -10.83 15.91 19.21
CA PRO A 119 -10.03 17.13 19.27
C PRO A 119 -8.54 16.88 19.48
N ALA A 120 -8.18 15.83 20.24
CA ALA A 120 -6.78 15.45 20.46
C ALA A 120 -6.06 15.05 19.15
N VAL A 121 -6.77 14.39 18.22
CA VAL A 121 -6.24 14.08 16.88
C VAL A 121 -6.05 15.39 16.11
N LEU A 122 -7.07 16.26 16.11
CA LEU A 122 -7.02 17.52 15.38
C LEU A 122 -5.89 18.44 15.85
N ASP A 123 -5.69 18.56 17.16
CA ASP A 123 -4.65 19.41 17.75
C ASP A 123 -3.24 18.92 17.41
N ALA A 124 -2.99 17.60 17.56
CA ALA A 124 -1.71 17.00 17.20
C ALA A 124 -1.39 17.17 15.70
N VAL A 125 -2.37 16.92 14.83
CA VAL A 125 -2.22 17.08 13.37
C VAL A 125 -2.09 18.56 13.00
N ARG A 126 -2.78 19.48 13.68
CA ARG A 126 -2.67 20.93 13.45
C ARG A 126 -1.27 21.45 13.79
N ALA A 127 -0.72 21.05 14.94
CA ALA A 127 0.65 21.37 15.30
C ALA A 127 1.65 20.79 14.29
N SER A 128 1.44 19.54 13.86
CA SER A 128 2.31 18.86 12.90
C SER A 128 2.28 19.51 11.50
N VAL A 129 1.10 19.95 11.05
CA VAL A 129 0.91 20.67 9.79
C VAL A 129 1.48 22.08 9.85
N ALA A 130 1.51 22.73 11.02
CA ALA A 130 2.15 24.03 11.20
C ALA A 130 3.70 23.93 11.13
N GLY A 131 4.27 22.83 11.63
CA GLY A 131 5.70 22.53 11.57
C GLY A 131 6.17 21.80 10.31
N ARG A 132 5.29 21.63 9.31
CA ARG A 132 5.59 20.84 8.10
C ARG A 132 6.75 21.45 7.30
N ALA A 133 7.47 20.58 6.59
CA ALA A 133 8.50 20.98 5.64
C ALA A 133 8.18 20.43 4.24
N GLN A 134 8.65 21.13 3.22
CA GLN A 134 8.71 20.56 1.88
C GLN A 134 9.91 19.61 1.81
N ASP A 135 9.67 18.38 1.35
CA ASP A 135 10.68 17.35 1.15
C ASP A 135 10.53 16.87 -0.29
N LEU A 136 11.42 17.36 -1.16
CA LEU A 136 11.33 17.17 -2.61
C LEU A 136 9.95 17.56 -3.16
N ASP A 137 9.20 16.57 -3.64
CA ASP A 137 7.87 16.68 -4.24
C ASP A 137 6.72 16.39 -3.26
N PHE A 138 7.01 16.15 -1.97
CA PHE A 138 6.01 15.89 -0.95
C PHE A 138 6.11 16.81 0.27
N ILE A 139 5.04 16.84 1.05
CA ILE A 139 4.97 17.56 2.32
C ILE A 139 5.26 16.57 3.44
N ARG A 140 6.33 16.81 4.18
CA ARG A 140 6.64 16.06 5.40
C ARG A 140 6.04 16.77 6.60
N LEU A 141 5.13 16.09 7.29
CA LEU A 141 4.56 16.54 8.55
C LEU A 141 5.62 16.53 9.66
N GLU A 142 5.53 17.45 10.62
CA GLU A 142 6.46 17.49 11.75
C GLU A 142 6.31 16.24 12.64
N PRO A 143 7.36 15.41 12.79
CA PRO A 143 7.21 14.08 13.39
C PRO A 143 6.82 14.08 14.86
N LYS A 144 7.34 15.00 15.68
CA LYS A 144 7.12 14.96 17.14
C LYS A 144 5.67 15.24 17.49
N SER A 145 5.07 16.23 16.85
CA SER A 145 3.66 16.58 17.03
C SER A 145 2.75 15.48 16.49
N PHE A 146 3.07 14.93 15.30
CA PHE A 146 2.29 13.84 14.73
C PHE A 146 2.29 12.59 15.62
N ALA A 147 3.44 12.26 16.23
CA ALA A 147 3.58 11.11 17.13
C ALA A 147 2.73 11.22 18.42
N THR A 148 2.19 12.40 18.74
CA THR A 148 1.25 12.57 19.86
C THR A 148 -0.21 12.32 19.47
N ALA A 149 -0.51 12.19 18.18
CA ALA A 149 -1.86 11.90 17.72
C ALA A 149 -2.30 10.52 18.20
N PRO A 150 -3.53 10.38 18.75
CA PRO A 150 -4.10 9.07 19.04
C PRO A 150 -4.15 8.17 17.80
N ASP A 151 -3.78 6.90 17.96
CA ASP A 151 -3.94 5.86 16.93
C ASP A 151 -5.39 5.37 16.94
N ILE A 152 -6.21 5.92 16.05
CA ILE A 152 -7.65 5.65 15.96
C ILE A 152 -8.12 5.80 14.50
N SER A 153 -8.99 4.90 14.04
CA SER A 153 -9.58 5.01 12.70
C SER A 153 -10.65 6.10 12.64
N ILE A 154 -10.95 6.58 11.42
CA ILE A 154 -12.03 7.55 11.21
C ILE A 154 -13.41 6.97 11.56
N ASP A 155 -13.60 5.65 11.39
CA ASP A 155 -14.85 4.97 11.73
C ASP A 155 -15.16 5.15 13.23
N TYR A 156 -14.19 4.86 14.10
CA TYR A 156 -14.33 5.04 15.55
C TYR A 156 -14.29 6.50 15.99
N ALA A 157 -13.44 7.31 15.37
CA ALA A 157 -13.25 8.70 15.76
C ALA A 157 -14.44 9.58 15.39
N ILE A 158 -15.06 9.34 14.23
CA ILE A 158 -16.07 10.19 13.61
C ILE A 158 -17.34 9.41 13.27
N ALA A 159 -17.26 8.35 12.44
CA ALA A 159 -18.45 7.75 11.83
C ALA A 159 -19.44 7.16 12.85
N GLU A 160 -18.94 6.54 13.93
CA GLU A 160 -19.78 6.01 15.02
C GLU A 160 -20.41 7.09 15.91
N ARG A 161 -19.90 8.34 15.85
CA ARG A 161 -20.24 9.41 16.81
C ARG A 161 -20.99 10.57 16.18
N THR A 162 -20.83 10.77 14.88
CA THR A 162 -21.42 11.89 14.16
C THR A 162 -22.94 11.77 14.09
N HIS A 163 -23.62 12.92 14.17
CA HIS A 163 -25.06 13.03 13.92
C HIS A 163 -25.38 13.45 12.47
N HIS A 164 -24.35 13.54 11.63
CA HIS A 164 -24.45 14.01 10.25
C HIS A 164 -24.12 12.92 9.23
N ALA A 165 -24.03 11.65 9.68
CA ALA A 165 -23.78 10.52 8.80
C ALA A 165 -24.89 10.34 7.76
N ALA A 166 -24.50 9.94 6.56
CA ALA A 166 -25.41 9.55 5.50
C ALA A 166 -24.81 8.39 4.71
N VAL A 167 -25.66 7.58 4.09
CA VAL A 167 -25.26 6.45 3.27
C VAL A 167 -25.83 6.58 1.87
N VAL A 168 -24.99 6.28 0.87
CA VAL A 168 -25.41 6.01 -0.51
C VAL A 168 -25.36 4.49 -0.72
N PRO A 169 -26.51 3.80 -0.77
CA PRO A 169 -26.54 2.39 -1.12
C PRO A 169 -26.08 2.20 -2.57
N ALA A 170 -25.11 1.31 -2.78
CA ALA A 170 -24.55 1.08 -4.11
C ALA A 170 -24.20 -0.38 -4.34
N ASP A 171 -24.21 -0.79 -5.61
CA ASP A 171 -23.65 -2.05 -6.09
C ASP A 171 -22.51 -1.70 -7.05
N LEU A 172 -21.28 -1.68 -6.52
CA LEU A 172 -20.10 -1.24 -7.26
C LEU A 172 -19.22 -2.39 -7.74
N GLY A 173 -19.60 -3.64 -7.43
CA GLY A 173 -18.65 -4.76 -7.45
C GLY A 173 -17.42 -4.46 -6.58
N TRP A 174 -17.65 -3.86 -5.40
CA TRP A 174 -16.59 -3.44 -4.48
C TRP A 174 -16.03 -4.62 -3.69
N SER A 175 -14.71 -4.60 -3.47
CA SER A 175 -14.00 -5.51 -2.57
C SER A 175 -12.88 -4.76 -1.86
N ASP A 176 -12.72 -5.01 -0.57
CA ASP A 176 -11.64 -4.44 0.27
C ASP A 176 -10.27 -5.12 0.03
N VAL A 177 -10.22 -6.15 -0.83
CA VAL A 177 -9.00 -6.92 -1.17
C VAL A 177 -8.17 -7.30 0.09
N GLY A 178 -8.85 -7.60 1.20
CA GLY A 178 -8.20 -7.86 2.49
C GLY A 178 -7.63 -9.28 2.64
N SER A 179 -7.77 -10.14 1.63
CA SER A 179 -7.27 -11.51 1.65
C SER A 179 -6.96 -12.03 0.25
N TRP A 180 -6.17 -13.10 0.18
CA TRP A 180 -5.92 -13.80 -1.09
C TRP A 180 -7.18 -14.47 -1.67
N ASP A 181 -8.14 -14.84 -0.81
CA ASP A 181 -9.43 -15.37 -1.25
C ASP A 181 -10.27 -14.29 -1.94
N ALA A 182 -10.21 -13.03 -1.44
CA ALA A 182 -10.86 -11.90 -2.09
C ALA A 182 -10.31 -11.65 -3.52
N LEU A 183 -9.01 -11.92 -3.76
CA LEU A 183 -8.43 -11.86 -5.09
C LEU A 183 -8.95 -12.97 -6.00
N TRP A 184 -9.18 -14.16 -5.47
CA TRP A 184 -9.85 -15.23 -6.22
C TRP A 184 -11.28 -14.83 -6.61
N ASP A 185 -12.04 -14.24 -5.68
CA ASP A 185 -13.43 -13.84 -5.91
C ASP A 185 -13.56 -12.86 -7.08
N ILE A 186 -12.70 -11.83 -7.13
CA ILE A 186 -12.78 -10.77 -8.15
C ILE A 186 -12.09 -11.10 -9.48
N SER A 187 -11.32 -12.19 -9.54
CA SER A 187 -10.60 -12.58 -10.74
C SER A 187 -11.46 -13.43 -11.68
N ASP A 188 -11.15 -13.34 -12.98
CA ASP A 188 -11.70 -14.23 -13.99
C ASP A 188 -11.24 -15.67 -13.74
N LYS A 189 -12.20 -16.60 -13.77
CA LYS A 189 -11.99 -18.01 -13.46
C LYS A 189 -12.08 -18.86 -14.72
N ASP A 190 -11.30 -19.94 -14.77
CA ASP A 190 -11.47 -20.97 -15.80
C ASP A 190 -12.71 -21.85 -15.54
N ALA A 191 -12.92 -22.85 -16.39
CA ALA A 191 -14.06 -23.76 -16.28
C ALA A 191 -14.03 -24.69 -15.05
N GLN A 192 -12.90 -24.77 -14.35
CA GLN A 192 -12.70 -25.52 -13.10
C GLN A 192 -12.68 -24.58 -11.87
N GLY A 193 -12.99 -23.29 -12.06
CA GLY A 193 -12.98 -22.30 -10.99
C GLY A 193 -11.58 -21.81 -10.61
N ASN A 194 -10.53 -22.11 -11.38
CA ASN A 194 -9.18 -21.68 -11.06
C ASN A 194 -8.87 -20.28 -11.58
N VAL A 195 -7.97 -19.61 -10.88
CA VAL A 195 -7.36 -18.33 -11.26
C VAL A 195 -5.86 -18.56 -11.39
N ALA A 196 -5.29 -18.24 -12.56
CA ALA A 196 -3.87 -18.38 -12.85
C ALA A 196 -3.26 -17.04 -13.26
N VAL A 197 -2.26 -16.57 -12.51
CA VAL A 197 -1.56 -15.30 -12.75
C VAL A 197 -0.05 -15.55 -12.87
N GLY A 198 0.52 -15.22 -14.02
CA GLY A 198 1.94 -15.47 -14.32
C GLY A 198 2.17 -16.82 -14.96
N ASP A 199 3.37 -17.39 -14.76
CA ASP A 199 3.78 -18.67 -15.37
C ASP A 199 3.27 -19.85 -14.51
N VAL A 200 2.06 -20.32 -14.82
CA VAL A 200 1.32 -21.30 -14.01
C VAL A 200 0.85 -22.48 -14.86
N VAL A 201 1.02 -23.69 -14.33
CA VAL A 201 0.54 -24.94 -14.92
C VAL A 201 -0.42 -25.62 -13.94
N LEU A 202 -1.67 -25.85 -14.36
CA LEU A 202 -2.69 -26.53 -13.55
C LEU A 202 -2.99 -27.91 -14.14
N ALA A 203 -3.02 -28.94 -13.29
CA ALA A 203 -3.33 -30.30 -13.70
C ALA A 203 -4.20 -31.01 -12.65
N SER A 204 -5.48 -31.25 -12.96
CA SER A 204 -6.45 -31.78 -11.99
C SER A 204 -6.54 -30.88 -10.75
N ALA A 205 -6.71 -29.57 -10.96
CA ALA A 205 -6.89 -28.59 -9.91
C ALA A 205 -8.26 -27.90 -10.06
N GLU A 206 -8.90 -27.58 -8.94
CA GLU A 206 -10.24 -26.98 -8.90
C GLU A 206 -10.30 -25.84 -7.86
N ASN A 207 -11.00 -24.76 -8.18
CA ASN A 207 -11.17 -23.60 -7.28
C ASN A 207 -9.87 -23.04 -6.69
N CYS A 208 -8.74 -23.15 -7.39
CA CYS A 208 -7.46 -22.69 -6.89
C CYS A 208 -7.14 -21.25 -7.33
N TYR A 209 -6.48 -20.47 -6.47
CA TYR A 209 -5.82 -19.23 -6.85
C TYR A 209 -4.32 -19.44 -6.90
N VAL A 210 -3.71 -19.34 -8.08
CA VAL A 210 -2.28 -19.54 -8.26
C VAL A 210 -1.66 -18.31 -8.90
N ARG A 211 -0.75 -17.67 -8.17
CA ARG A 211 0.01 -16.52 -8.65
C ARG A 211 1.50 -16.81 -8.56
N SER A 212 2.21 -16.61 -9.66
CA SER A 212 3.65 -16.81 -9.73
C SER A 212 4.37 -15.62 -10.33
N ASP A 213 5.39 -15.12 -9.63
CA ASP A 213 6.30 -14.09 -10.12
C ASP A 213 7.68 -14.69 -10.43
N GLY A 214 8.03 -14.76 -11.71
CA GLY A 214 9.37 -15.12 -12.19
C GLY A 214 9.75 -16.61 -12.20
N ILE A 215 8.91 -17.50 -11.68
CA ILE A 215 9.16 -18.96 -11.64
C ILE A 215 7.94 -19.71 -12.19
N VAL A 216 8.13 -20.81 -12.91
CA VAL A 216 7.03 -21.71 -13.30
C VAL A 216 6.44 -22.38 -12.04
N THR A 217 5.15 -22.21 -11.80
CA THR A 217 4.45 -22.84 -10.66
C THR A 217 3.43 -23.85 -11.15
N ALA A 218 3.65 -25.12 -10.83
CA ALA A 218 2.73 -26.21 -11.15
C ALA A 218 1.88 -26.62 -9.95
N VAL A 219 0.56 -26.66 -10.10
CA VAL A 219 -0.38 -27.14 -9.09
C VAL A 219 -1.15 -28.32 -9.65
N SER A 220 -1.08 -29.45 -8.95
CA SER A 220 -1.73 -30.69 -9.39
C SER A 220 -2.42 -31.44 -8.26
N GLY A 221 -3.66 -31.87 -8.51
CA GLY A 221 -4.44 -32.68 -7.59
C GLY A 221 -4.93 -31.92 -6.35
N LEU A 222 -4.98 -30.60 -6.40
CA LEU A 222 -5.41 -29.74 -5.29
C LEU A 222 -6.73 -29.06 -5.61
N SER A 223 -7.56 -28.91 -4.58
CA SER A 223 -8.79 -28.13 -4.62
C SER A 223 -8.73 -27.03 -3.56
N ASP A 224 -9.36 -25.89 -3.85
CA ASP A 224 -9.55 -24.78 -2.91
C ASP A 224 -8.23 -24.29 -2.28
N ALA A 225 -7.15 -24.30 -3.08
CA ALA A 225 -5.82 -23.89 -2.66
C ALA A 225 -5.47 -22.49 -3.16
N ILE A 226 -4.78 -21.73 -2.32
CA ILE A 226 -4.13 -20.47 -2.64
C ILE A 226 -2.63 -20.73 -2.66
N VAL A 227 -2.00 -20.53 -3.81
CA VAL A 227 -0.56 -20.68 -4.03
C VAL A 227 -0.02 -19.35 -4.55
N VAL A 228 0.84 -18.71 -3.76
CA VAL A 228 1.48 -17.44 -4.13
C VAL A 228 2.98 -17.62 -4.08
N VAL A 229 3.62 -17.50 -5.24
CA VAL A 229 5.05 -17.60 -5.42
C VAL A 229 5.59 -16.22 -5.77
N THR A 230 6.49 -15.74 -4.92
CA THR A 230 7.22 -14.47 -5.09
C THR A 230 8.71 -14.76 -5.08
N GLY A 231 9.53 -13.74 -5.35
CA GLY A 231 10.97 -13.91 -5.41
C GLY A 231 11.62 -14.31 -4.07
N ASP A 232 11.00 -14.05 -2.93
CA ASP A 232 11.54 -14.34 -1.59
C ASP A 232 10.72 -15.36 -0.80
N ALA A 233 9.43 -15.55 -1.10
CA ALA A 233 8.58 -16.47 -0.36
C ALA A 233 7.57 -17.23 -1.23
N VAL A 234 7.19 -18.41 -0.73
CA VAL A 234 6.07 -19.21 -1.23
C VAL A 234 5.04 -19.37 -0.13
N LEU A 235 3.81 -18.97 -0.41
CA LEU A 235 2.64 -19.23 0.43
C LEU A 235 1.79 -20.31 -0.22
N VAL A 236 1.44 -21.33 0.56
CA VAL A 236 0.41 -22.30 0.21
C VAL A 236 -0.57 -22.36 1.38
N THR A 237 -1.84 -22.10 1.13
CA THR A 237 -2.90 -22.21 2.14
C THR A 237 -4.20 -22.68 1.51
N HIS A 238 -5.07 -23.29 2.30
CA HIS A 238 -6.44 -23.52 1.89
C HIS A 238 -7.21 -22.19 1.90
N ARG A 239 -8.19 -22.02 1.00
CA ARG A 239 -8.98 -20.78 0.87
C ARG A 239 -9.67 -20.37 2.16
N ASP A 240 -10.28 -21.31 2.87
CA ASP A 240 -10.91 -21.07 4.19
C ASP A 240 -9.94 -20.53 5.26
N HIS A 241 -8.63 -20.68 5.05
CA HIS A 241 -7.57 -20.22 5.94
C HIS A 241 -6.80 -19.02 5.37
N ALA A 242 -7.33 -18.31 4.37
CA ALA A 242 -6.65 -17.17 3.75
C ALA A 242 -6.29 -16.06 4.77
N GLN A 243 -7.06 -15.92 5.86
CA GLN A 243 -6.81 -14.96 6.93
C GLN A 243 -5.66 -15.36 7.88
N ASP A 244 -5.27 -16.64 7.90
CA ASP A 244 -4.19 -17.14 8.76
C ASP A 244 -2.79 -16.65 8.33
N VAL A 245 -2.67 -16.02 7.16
CA VAL A 245 -1.42 -15.39 6.69
C VAL A 245 -0.85 -14.42 7.73
N LYS A 246 -1.70 -13.70 8.47
CA LYS A 246 -1.25 -12.83 9.56
C LYS A 246 -0.44 -13.59 10.62
N LYS A 247 -0.91 -14.79 11.01
CA LYS A 247 -0.22 -15.65 11.98
C LYS A 247 1.14 -16.12 11.44
N VAL A 248 1.21 -16.42 10.15
CA VAL A 248 2.48 -16.80 9.49
C VAL A 248 3.46 -15.62 9.52
N VAL A 249 3.01 -14.42 9.18
CA VAL A 249 3.85 -13.20 9.23
C VAL A 249 4.34 -12.93 10.65
N GLU A 250 3.49 -13.10 11.67
CA GLU A 250 3.88 -12.94 13.08
C GLU A 250 4.98 -13.94 13.49
N GLN A 251 4.89 -15.20 13.07
CA GLN A 251 5.92 -16.21 13.32
C GLN A 251 7.25 -15.88 12.61
N LEU A 252 7.18 -15.40 11.36
CA LEU A 252 8.37 -14.97 10.61
C LEU A 252 9.05 -13.77 11.31
N ARG A 253 8.28 -12.79 11.79
CA ARG A 253 8.82 -11.67 12.58
C ARG A 253 9.49 -12.15 13.86
N ALA A 254 8.83 -13.03 14.61
CA ALA A 254 9.37 -13.58 15.86
C ALA A 254 10.66 -14.38 15.67
N SER A 255 10.87 -14.97 14.49
CA SER A 255 12.09 -15.70 14.11
C SER A 255 13.14 -14.82 13.42
N GLY A 256 12.92 -13.51 13.30
CA GLY A 256 13.88 -12.57 12.71
C GLY A 256 14.06 -12.75 11.20
N ARG A 257 13.05 -13.30 10.50
CA ARG A 257 13.08 -13.56 9.07
C ARG A 257 12.88 -12.28 8.26
N GLN A 258 13.71 -12.08 7.24
CA GLN A 258 13.73 -10.87 6.41
C GLN A 258 12.48 -10.73 5.53
N GLU A 259 11.85 -11.85 5.17
CA GLU A 259 10.64 -11.92 4.33
C GLU A 259 9.44 -11.20 4.96
N ALA A 260 9.44 -11.03 6.29
CA ALA A 260 8.36 -10.32 6.99
C ALA A 260 8.62 -8.81 7.16
N VAL A 261 9.82 -8.34 6.90
CA VAL A 261 10.26 -6.96 7.23
C VAL A 261 10.78 -6.18 6.03
N SER A 262 11.24 -6.86 4.98
CA SER A 262 11.90 -6.24 3.84
C SER A 262 11.43 -6.85 2.54
N HIS A 263 11.25 -6.00 1.54
CA HIS A 263 11.05 -6.44 0.16
C HIS A 263 12.40 -6.60 -0.53
N ARG A 264 12.54 -7.60 -1.41
CA ARG A 264 13.72 -7.74 -2.26
C ARG A 264 14.05 -6.46 -3.04
N ARG A 265 13.03 -5.72 -3.46
CA ARG A 265 13.15 -4.44 -4.16
C ARG A 265 12.82 -3.27 -3.24
N SER A 266 13.73 -2.30 -3.20
CA SER A 266 13.60 -1.08 -2.44
C SER A 266 13.65 0.13 -3.36
N TYR A 267 12.53 0.86 -3.41
CA TYR A 267 12.41 2.08 -4.19
C TYR A 267 13.06 3.27 -3.47
N ARG A 268 13.63 4.17 -4.26
CA ARG A 268 14.30 5.41 -3.85
C ARG A 268 13.95 6.51 -4.86
N PRO A 269 14.11 7.80 -4.51
CA PRO A 269 13.82 8.90 -5.45
C PRO A 269 14.57 8.79 -6.79
N TRP A 270 15.78 8.22 -6.77
CA TRP A 270 16.59 8.00 -7.98
C TRP A 270 16.24 6.74 -8.78
N GLY A 271 15.33 5.89 -8.31
CA GLY A 271 15.01 4.60 -8.92
C GLY A 271 14.81 3.48 -7.89
N PHE A 272 15.54 2.37 -8.01
CA PHE A 272 15.47 1.29 -7.03
C PHE A 272 16.75 0.45 -6.98
N TYR A 273 16.95 -0.27 -5.89
CA TYR A 273 17.82 -1.44 -5.88
C TYR A 273 17.03 -2.70 -5.54
N GLU A 274 17.51 -3.84 -6.02
CA GLU A 274 16.91 -5.15 -5.77
C GLU A 274 17.98 -6.16 -5.39
N SER A 275 17.82 -6.85 -4.26
CA SER A 275 18.70 -7.95 -3.87
C SER A 275 18.38 -9.19 -4.72
N LEU A 276 19.36 -9.66 -5.47
CA LEU A 276 19.24 -10.79 -6.39
C LEU A 276 19.67 -12.11 -5.72
N ILE A 277 20.82 -12.08 -5.04
CA ILE A 277 21.41 -13.25 -4.39
C ILE A 277 22.20 -12.76 -3.18
N GLU A 278 22.06 -13.44 -2.06
CA GLU A 278 22.86 -13.22 -0.85
C GLU A 278 23.48 -14.54 -0.40
N GLY A 279 24.74 -14.47 0.02
CA GLY A 279 25.47 -15.58 0.62
C GLY A 279 26.39 -15.08 1.72
N ASP A 280 27.04 -16.00 2.43
CA ASP A 280 27.84 -15.71 3.64
C ASP A 280 28.88 -14.58 3.45
N ARG A 281 29.44 -14.44 2.24
CA ARG A 281 30.53 -13.50 1.94
C ARG A 281 30.25 -12.57 0.77
N PHE A 282 29.04 -12.59 0.22
CA PHE A 282 28.69 -11.76 -0.93
C PHE A 282 27.21 -11.42 -1.01
N GLU A 283 26.91 -10.30 -1.65
CA GLU A 283 25.55 -9.87 -1.98
C GLU A 283 25.55 -9.34 -3.42
N VAL A 284 24.59 -9.76 -4.23
CA VAL A 284 24.42 -9.26 -5.61
C VAL A 284 23.16 -8.43 -5.69
N LYS A 285 23.29 -7.18 -6.13
CA LYS A 285 22.17 -6.27 -6.35
C LYS A 285 22.02 -5.89 -7.81
N ARG A 286 20.78 -5.69 -8.23
CA ARG A 286 20.45 -4.87 -9.39
C ARG A 286 20.18 -3.45 -8.91
N VAL A 287 20.92 -2.48 -9.41
CA VAL A 287 20.68 -1.06 -9.16
C VAL A 287 20.14 -0.45 -10.44
N HIS A 288 18.97 0.18 -10.35
CA HIS A 288 18.28 0.80 -11.46
C HIS A 288 18.12 2.30 -11.18
N ILE A 289 18.71 3.14 -12.03
CA ILE A 289 18.80 4.58 -11.84
C ILE A 289 18.08 5.28 -12.98
N MET A 290 17.10 6.10 -12.64
CA MET A 290 16.31 6.87 -13.61
C MET A 290 17.18 7.92 -14.33
N PRO A 291 16.82 8.34 -15.56
CA PRO A 291 17.54 9.38 -16.28
C PRO A 291 17.72 10.66 -15.47
N GLY A 292 18.95 11.19 -15.39
CA GLY A 292 19.28 12.41 -14.65
C GLY A 292 19.49 12.24 -13.14
N GLU A 293 19.14 11.08 -12.59
CA GLU A 293 19.23 10.79 -11.16
C GLU A 293 20.59 10.19 -10.77
N ARG A 294 20.87 10.14 -9.46
CA ARG A 294 22.15 9.66 -8.91
C ARG A 294 22.01 9.14 -7.49
N LEU A 295 22.91 8.24 -7.09
CA LEU A 295 22.97 7.76 -5.70
C LEU A 295 23.61 8.82 -4.78
N SER A 296 23.67 8.60 -3.47
CA SER A 296 24.48 9.44 -2.57
C SER A 296 25.98 9.28 -2.87
N PHE A 297 26.78 10.32 -2.62
CA PHE A 297 28.22 10.16 -2.47
C PHE A 297 28.51 9.58 -1.10
N HIS A 298 29.05 8.36 -1.06
CA HIS A 298 29.15 7.60 0.17
C HIS A 298 30.35 6.66 0.17
N LYS A 299 30.63 6.08 1.34
CA LYS A 299 31.60 4.99 1.51
C LYS A 299 31.06 3.96 2.50
N HIS A 300 31.68 2.80 2.49
CA HIS A 300 31.43 1.70 3.41
C HIS A 300 32.76 1.11 3.88
N PHE A 301 32.79 0.56 5.09
CA PHE A 301 34.03 0.08 5.71
C PHE A 301 34.18 -1.44 5.71
N HIS A 302 33.10 -2.19 5.51
CA HIS A 302 33.09 -3.64 5.70
C HIS A 302 32.92 -4.44 4.39
N ARG A 303 32.79 -3.76 3.24
CA ARG A 303 32.61 -4.38 1.93
C ARG A 303 33.33 -3.65 0.80
N ALA A 304 33.75 -4.42 -0.19
CA ALA A 304 34.12 -3.91 -1.51
C ALA A 304 32.96 -4.12 -2.47
N GLU A 305 32.97 -3.40 -3.59
CA GLU A 305 31.93 -3.55 -4.62
C GLU A 305 32.57 -3.69 -6.00
N HIS A 306 31.95 -4.51 -6.85
CA HIS A 306 32.22 -4.55 -8.29
C HIS A 306 30.94 -4.20 -9.01
N TRP A 307 31.00 -3.18 -9.85
CA TRP A 307 29.86 -2.76 -10.66
C TRP A 307 30.07 -3.18 -12.10
N VAL A 308 29.01 -3.65 -12.74
CA VAL A 308 28.95 -3.88 -14.19
C VAL A 308 27.72 -3.18 -14.73
N VAL A 309 27.90 -2.33 -15.74
CA VAL A 309 26.78 -1.67 -16.42
C VAL A 309 26.14 -2.68 -17.37
N VAL A 310 24.88 -3.01 -17.15
CA VAL A 310 24.11 -3.94 -18.00
C VAL A 310 23.35 -3.19 -19.08
N ALA A 311 22.85 -1.99 -18.77
CA ALA A 311 22.11 -1.16 -19.73
C ALA A 311 22.36 0.33 -19.44
N GLY A 312 22.51 1.13 -20.50
CA GLY A 312 22.68 2.58 -20.40
C GLY A 312 24.13 3.03 -20.19
N THR A 313 24.33 4.16 -19.52
CA THR A 313 25.65 4.75 -19.28
C THR A 313 25.73 5.27 -17.86
N ALA A 314 26.79 4.92 -17.14
CA ALA A 314 27.06 5.39 -15.78
C ALA A 314 28.16 6.46 -15.79
N GLU A 315 27.94 7.57 -15.10
CA GLU A 315 29.03 8.45 -14.64
C GLU A 315 29.35 8.07 -13.20
N VAL A 316 30.52 7.46 -12.98
CA VAL A 316 31.00 7.07 -11.66
C VAL A 316 32.01 8.08 -11.15
N THR A 317 31.78 8.60 -9.95
CA THR A 317 32.76 9.38 -9.20
C THR A 317 33.40 8.47 -8.16
N ARG A 318 34.73 8.39 -8.13
CA ARG A 318 35.52 7.66 -7.13
C ARG A 318 36.58 8.60 -6.57
N GLU A 319 36.46 8.98 -5.31
CA GLU A 319 37.20 10.08 -4.71
C GLU A 319 37.07 11.35 -5.56
N THR A 320 38.14 11.77 -6.23
CA THR A 320 38.18 12.94 -7.13
C THR A 320 38.08 12.57 -8.62
N GLU A 321 38.16 11.28 -8.95
CA GLU A 321 38.14 10.79 -10.32
C GLU A 321 36.69 10.65 -10.83
N ARG A 322 36.44 11.06 -12.07
CA ARG A 322 35.17 10.82 -12.77
C ARG A 322 35.39 9.96 -14.00
N LEU A 323 34.63 8.88 -14.08
CA LEU A 323 34.72 7.86 -15.13
C LEU A 323 33.34 7.67 -15.77
N LEU A 324 33.33 7.52 -17.10
CA LEU A 324 32.12 7.14 -17.83
C LEU A 324 32.21 5.65 -18.18
N LEU A 325 31.23 4.86 -17.76
CA LEU A 325 31.13 3.43 -18.05
C LEU A 325 29.93 3.17 -18.96
N ARG A 326 30.14 2.39 -20.01
CA ARG A 326 29.14 1.93 -20.98
C ARG A 326 28.72 0.50 -20.69
N GLU A 327 27.72 0.01 -21.41
CA GLU A 327 27.28 -1.38 -21.31
C GLU A 327 28.44 -2.37 -21.42
N ASN A 328 28.42 -3.37 -20.55
CA ASN A 328 29.44 -4.40 -20.36
C ASN A 328 30.79 -3.91 -19.78
N GLU A 329 30.95 -2.62 -19.51
CA GLU A 329 32.08 -2.10 -18.73
C GLU A 329 31.78 -2.17 -17.23
N GLY A 330 32.84 -2.27 -16.43
CA GLY A 330 32.72 -2.41 -14.98
C GLY A 330 33.87 -1.75 -14.22
N LEU A 331 33.67 -1.59 -12.91
CA LEU A 331 34.62 -0.90 -12.05
C LEU A 331 34.62 -1.48 -10.64
N TYR A 332 35.82 -1.62 -10.08
CA TYR A 332 36.04 -2.06 -8.69
C TYR A 332 36.09 -0.86 -7.73
N MET A 333 35.28 -0.93 -6.68
CA MET A 333 35.23 0.00 -5.54
C MET A 333 35.89 -0.68 -4.32
N PRO A 334 37.11 -0.28 -3.93
CA PRO A 334 37.75 -0.77 -2.72
C PRO A 334 37.05 -0.31 -1.44
N LEU A 335 37.31 -1.01 -0.33
CA LEU A 335 36.80 -0.65 1.00
C LEU A 335 37.27 0.76 1.39
N GLY A 336 36.37 1.53 2.02
CA GLY A 336 36.66 2.85 2.56
C GLY A 336 36.79 3.97 1.54
N VAL A 337 36.71 3.66 0.25
CA VAL A 337 36.79 4.64 -0.85
C VAL A 337 35.44 5.29 -1.06
N ALA A 338 35.41 6.62 -1.11
CA ALA A 338 34.19 7.36 -1.39
C ALA A 338 33.82 7.27 -2.88
N HIS A 339 32.55 6.94 -3.17
CA HIS A 339 32.08 6.76 -4.53
C HIS A 339 30.60 7.13 -4.71
N ARG A 340 30.21 7.37 -5.97
CA ARG A 340 28.85 7.68 -6.43
C ARG A 340 28.67 7.23 -7.87
N VAL A 341 27.46 6.79 -8.20
CA VAL A 341 27.04 6.62 -9.61
C VAL A 341 25.89 7.56 -9.93
N ALA A 342 25.96 8.15 -11.11
CA ALA A 342 24.92 8.97 -11.72
C ALA A 342 24.54 8.38 -13.09
N ASN A 343 23.29 8.60 -13.50
CA ASN A 343 22.81 8.32 -14.85
C ASN A 343 22.75 9.65 -15.66
N PRO A 344 23.79 10.01 -16.43
CA PRO A 344 23.76 11.19 -17.29
C PRO A 344 22.91 10.98 -18.56
N GLY A 345 22.43 9.76 -18.79
CA GLY A 345 21.70 9.37 -20.00
C GLY A 345 20.24 9.82 -20.02
N ARG A 346 19.56 9.45 -21.11
CA ARG A 346 18.12 9.68 -21.32
C ARG A 346 17.27 8.42 -21.20
N ILE A 347 17.92 7.27 -21.00
CA ILE A 347 17.29 5.98 -20.73
C ILE A 347 17.70 5.51 -19.33
N PRO A 348 16.92 4.63 -18.69
CA PRO A 348 17.30 4.12 -17.38
C PRO A 348 18.62 3.35 -17.43
N LEU A 349 19.43 3.56 -16.40
CA LEU A 349 20.70 2.88 -16.19
C LEU A 349 20.48 1.67 -15.30
N THR A 350 20.97 0.50 -15.71
CA THR A 350 20.95 -0.71 -14.88
C THR A 350 22.37 -1.18 -14.63
N LEU A 351 22.72 -1.34 -13.35
CA LEU A 351 23.97 -1.94 -12.90
C LEU A 351 23.70 -3.25 -12.17
N ILE A 352 24.64 -4.19 -12.30
CA ILE A 352 24.79 -5.29 -11.37
C ILE A 352 25.95 -4.96 -10.44
N GLU A 353 25.64 -4.93 -9.16
CA GLU A 353 26.58 -4.65 -8.08
C GLU A 353 26.84 -5.93 -7.31
N VAL A 354 28.08 -6.41 -7.35
CA VAL A 354 28.55 -7.54 -6.55
C VAL A 354 29.33 -6.99 -5.37
N ARG A 355 28.77 -7.13 -4.18
CA ARG A 355 29.38 -6.76 -2.91
C ARG A 355 30.10 -7.96 -2.34
N THR A 356 31.31 -7.78 -1.84
CA THR A 356 32.06 -8.82 -1.13
C THR A 356 32.58 -8.27 0.19
N GLY A 357 32.37 -9.00 1.27
CA GLY A 357 32.61 -8.46 2.61
C GLY A 357 32.13 -9.37 3.72
N SER A 358 32.25 -8.89 4.96
CA SER A 358 31.71 -9.57 6.14
C SER A 358 30.37 -8.99 6.61
N TYR A 359 29.94 -7.86 6.04
CA TYR A 359 28.74 -7.15 6.47
C TYR A 359 28.17 -6.27 5.35
N PHE A 360 26.84 -6.31 5.17
CA PHE A 360 26.14 -5.63 4.06
C PHE A 360 25.02 -4.68 4.52
N GLY A 361 24.90 -4.43 5.82
CA GLY A 361 23.92 -3.51 6.39
C GLY A 361 23.99 -2.10 5.81
N GLU A 362 22.85 -1.40 5.79
CA GLU A 362 22.78 0.00 5.35
C GLU A 362 23.42 0.97 6.37
N ASP A 363 23.59 0.56 7.62
CA ASP A 363 24.26 1.29 8.70
C ASP A 363 25.80 1.36 8.53
N ASP A 364 26.39 0.53 7.68
CA ASP A 364 27.79 0.68 7.24
C ASP A 364 27.99 1.83 6.25
N ILE A 365 26.91 2.41 5.72
CA ILE A 365 26.97 3.46 4.71
C ILE A 365 27.17 4.82 5.38
N VAL A 366 28.35 5.42 5.20
CA VAL A 366 28.61 6.81 5.57
C VAL A 366 28.37 7.70 4.36
N ARG A 367 27.31 8.52 4.42
CA ARG A 367 26.95 9.49 3.38
C ARG A 367 27.72 10.79 3.58
N LEU A 368 28.32 11.27 2.50
CA LEU A 368 29.11 12.51 2.46
C LEU A 368 28.32 13.62 1.77
N GLU A 369 27.60 13.28 0.70
CA GLU A 369 26.66 14.15 0.00
C GLU A 369 25.41 13.36 -0.40
N ASP A 370 24.23 13.90 -0.17
CA ASP A 370 22.96 13.29 -0.57
C ASP A 370 21.97 14.34 -1.06
N ASP A 371 21.44 14.13 -2.26
CA ASP A 371 20.49 15.05 -2.89
C ASP A 371 19.07 14.90 -2.31
N TYR A 372 18.86 13.92 -1.42
CA TYR A 372 17.55 13.50 -0.92
C TYR A 372 17.44 13.54 0.62
N GLY A 373 18.32 14.31 1.28
CA GLY A 373 18.19 14.64 2.70
C GLY A 373 18.48 13.50 3.69
N ARG A 374 19.23 12.46 3.30
CA ARG A 374 19.51 11.28 4.15
C ARG A 374 20.86 11.32 4.90
N ILE A 375 21.44 12.51 5.08
CA ILE A 375 22.74 12.69 5.78
C ILE A 375 22.58 12.50 7.27
#